data_AF-A0A921EPP7-F1
#
_entry.id   AF-A0A921EPP7-F1
#
_cell.length_a   1.000
_cell.length_b   1.000
_cell.length_c   1.000
_cell.angle_alpha   90.00
_cell.angle_beta   90.00
_cell.angle_gamma   90.00
#
_symmetry.space_group_name_H-M   'P 1'
#
loop_
_entity.id
_entity.type
_entity.pdbx_description
1 polymer ?
#
loop_
_entity_poly.entity_id
_entity_poly.type
_entity_poly.pdbx_seq_one_letter_code
_entity_poly.pdbx_strand_id
1 'polypeptide(L)' 'MATVHVDCDTCSARGSGCGDCVISVLLGPPAVSLVDDEQRALAVLADAGLIPPLRLSGCEQPREAV' A
#
# COMPACT_ATOMS: atom_id res chain seq x y z
N MET A 1 -16.78 -23.75 8.39
CA MET A 1 -16.32 -22.36 8.58
C MET A 1 -16.12 -21.78 7.19
N ALA A 2 -16.91 -20.77 6.81
CA ALA A 2 -16.87 -20.21 5.46
C ALA A 2 -15.88 -19.05 5.42
N THR A 3 -14.92 -19.10 4.51
CA THR A 3 -14.00 -18.00 4.22
C THR A 3 -14.60 -17.09 3.16
N VAL A 4 -14.45 -15.78 3.35
CA VAL A 4 -14.87 -14.78 2.37
C VAL A 4 -13.64 -14.38 1.55
N HIS A 5 -13.74 -14.52 0.23
CA HIS A 5 -12.70 -14.11 -0.70
C HIS A 5 -13.10 -12.79 -1.36
N VAL A 6 -12.26 -11.77 -1.21
CA VAL A 6 -12.48 -10.44 -1.80
C VAL A 6 -11.44 -10.25 -2.90
N ASP A 7 -11.90 -10.10 -4.13
CA ASP A 7 -11.04 -9.85 -5.29
C ASP A 7 -11.11 -8.38 -5.70
N CYS A 8 -10.02 -7.66 -5.43
CA CYS A 8 -9.90 -6.25 -5.77
C CYS A 8 -9.70 -6.01 -7.27
N ASP A 9 -9.27 -6.99 -8.06
CA ASP A 9 -9.02 -6.82 -9.50
C ASP A 9 -10.29 -6.84 -10.35
N THR A 10 -11.32 -7.55 -9.89
CA THR A 10 -12.65 -7.58 -10.53
C THR A 10 -13.69 -6.68 -9.85
N CYS A 11 -13.29 -5.94 -8.82
CA CYS A 11 -14.20 -5.09 -8.06
C CYS A 11 -14.65 -3.85 -8.86
N SER A 12 -15.96 -3.73 -9.12
CA SER A 12 -16.55 -2.58 -9.84
C SER A 12 -16.40 -1.23 -9.11
N ALA A 13 -16.11 -1.24 -7.80
CA ALA A 13 -15.87 -0.03 -7.01
C ALA A 13 -14.39 0.39 -6.97
N ARG A 14 -13.48 -0.38 -7.61
CA ARG A 14 -12.04 -0.11 -7.61
C ARG A 14 -11.76 1.29 -8.17
N GLY A 15 -10.94 2.06 -7.46
CA GLY A 15 -10.64 3.45 -7.80
C GLY A 15 -11.56 4.43 -7.07
N SER A 16 -12.79 4.63 -7.55
CA SER A 16 -13.70 5.65 -7.00
C SER A 16 -14.23 5.34 -5.59
N GLY A 17 -14.42 4.06 -5.26
CA GLY A 17 -14.92 3.61 -3.95
C GLY A 17 -13.85 3.08 -3.00
N CYS A 18 -12.60 2.94 -3.44
CA CYS A 18 -11.53 2.37 -2.61
C CYS A 18 -11.22 3.20 -1.36
N GLY A 19 -11.34 4.53 -1.44
CA GLY A 19 -11.07 5.43 -0.32
C GLY A 19 -12.04 5.31 0.86
N ASP A 20 -13.25 4.79 0.61
CA ASP A 20 -14.32 4.52 1.58
C ASP A 20 -14.64 3.00 1.64
N CYS A 21 -13.71 2.15 1.19
CA CYS A 21 -13.97 0.72 1.23
C CYS A 21 -13.82 0.20 2.66
N VAL A 22 -14.84 -0.50 3.17
CA VAL A 22 -14.81 -1.14 4.51
C VAL A 22 -13.59 -2.06 4.69
N ILE A 23 -13.07 -2.63 3.60
CA ILE A 23 -11.88 -3.49 3.61
C ILE A 23 -10.63 -2.71 4.06
N SER A 24 -10.48 -1.44 3.66
CA SER A 24 -9.35 -0.60 4.09
C SER A 24 -9.40 -0.24 5.57
N VAL A 25 -10.61 -0.20 6.16
CA VAL A 25 -10.79 -0.01 7.62
C VAL A 25 -10.42 -1.29 8.38
N LEU A 26 -10.84 -2.45 7.86
CA LEU A 26 -10.62 -3.74 8.51
C LEU A 26 -9.18 -4.25 8.40
N LEU A 27 -8.51 -4.01 7.26
CA LEU A 27 -7.18 -4.55 6.95
C LEU A 27 -6.07 -3.49 6.98
N GLY A 28 -6.41 -2.20 7.04
CA GLY A 28 -5.46 -1.10 6.88
C GLY A 28 -5.02 -0.90 5.42
N PRO A 29 -4.16 0.10 5.16
CA PRO A 29 -3.58 0.28 3.84
C PRO A 29 -2.73 -0.95 3.46
N PRO A 30 -2.69 -1.33 2.18
CA PRO A 30 -1.88 -2.46 1.74
C PRO A 30 -0.41 -2.23 2.11
N ALA A 31 0.24 -3.25 2.68
CA ALA A 31 1.66 -3.22 2.93
C ALA A 31 2.41 -3.20 1.60
N VAL A 32 2.99 -2.06 1.25
CA VAL A 32 3.85 -1.90 0.07
C VAL A 32 5.31 -2.01 0.51
N SER A 33 6.05 -2.92 -0.12
CA SER A 33 7.51 -2.98 0.02
C SER A 33 8.12 -2.25 -1.16
N LEU A 34 8.85 -1.18 -0.87
CA LEU A 34 9.57 -0.40 -1.87
C LEU A 34 11.03 -0.84 -1.85
N VAL A 35 11.59 -1.16 -3.02
CA VAL A 35 13.04 -1.35 -3.12
C VAL A 35 13.78 -0.02 -3.02
N ASP A 36 15.08 -0.06 -2.73
CA ASP A 36 15.92 1.14 -2.54
C ASP A 36 15.75 2.18 -3.67
N ASP A 37 15.76 1.72 -4.93
CA ASP A 37 15.60 2.60 -6.10
C ASP A 37 14.21 3.27 -6.16
N GLU A 38 13.15 2.57 -5.78
CA GLU A 38 11.80 3.14 -5.75
C GLU A 38 11.66 4.16 -4.63
N GLN A 39 12.22 3.88 -3.45
CA GLN A 39 12.27 4.84 -2.35
C GLN A 39 13.05 6.09 -2.77
N ARG A 40 14.19 5.92 -3.47
CA ARG A 40 15.00 7.02 -4.01
C ARG A 40 14.21 7.86 -5.00
N ALA A 41 13.50 7.23 -5.93
CA ALA A 41 12.69 7.93 -6.92
C ALA A 41 11.58 8.76 -6.26
N LEU A 42 10.87 8.18 -5.30
CA LEU A 42 9.84 8.90 -4.55
C LEU A 42 10.41 10.04 -3.71
N ALA A 43 11.61 9.89 -3.15
CA ALA A 43 12.28 10.95 -2.40
C ALA A 43 12.57 12.16 -3.29
N VAL A 44 13.05 11.94 -4.52
CA VAL A 44 13.26 13.02 -5.50
C VAL A 44 11.97 13.76 -5.83
N LEU A 45 10.86 13.03 -5.99
CA LEU A 45 9.55 13.64 -6.24
C LEU A 45 9.06 14.46 -5.04
N ALA A 46 9.32 13.98 -3.83
CA ALA A 46 8.96 14.68 -2.59
C ALA A 46 9.80 15.95 -2.41
N ASP A 47 11.11 15.89 -2.65
CA ASP A 47 12.03 17.03 -2.59
C ASP A 47 11.66 18.11 -3.62
N ALA A 48 11.15 17.68 -4.78
CA ALA A 48 10.61 18.58 -5.81
C ALA A 48 9.22 19.13 -5.47
N GLY A 49 8.58 18.68 -4.40
CA GLY A 49 7.23 19.10 -3.99
C GLY A 49 6.09 18.54 -4.85
N LEU A 50 6.34 17.50 -5.65
CA LEU A 50 5.35 16.86 -6.52
C LEU A 50 4.48 15.86 -5.76
N ILE A 51 4.98 15.34 -4.63
CA ILE A 51 4.25 14.48 -3.71
C ILE A 51 4.47 14.94 -2.27
N PRO A 52 3.59 14.55 -1.33
CA PRO A 52 3.82 14.78 0.10
C PRO A 52 5.12 14.14 0.59
N PRO A 53 5.75 14.67 1.67
CA PRO A 53 6.99 14.13 2.21
C PRO A 53 6.83 12.67 2.63
N LEU A 54 7.81 11.84 2.27
CA LEU A 54 7.81 10.42 2.56
C LEU A 54 7.79 10.15 4.06
N ARG A 55 6.72 9.52 4.54
CA ARG A 55 6.59 9.00 5.92
C ARG A 55 6.66 7.48 5.89
N LEU A 56 7.84 6.96 5.57
CA LEU A 56 8.09 5.52 5.54
C LEU A 56 8.24 5.01 6.98
N SER A 57 7.33 4.14 7.41
CA SER A 57 7.52 3.30 8.59
C SER A 57 8.36 2.12 8.16
N GLY A 58 9.58 1.96 8.70
CA GLY A 58 10.39 0.78 8.41
C GLY A 58 9.59 -0.48 8.73
N CYS A 59 9.35 -1.32 7.73
CA CYS A 59 8.78 -2.64 7.97
C CYS A 59 9.96 -3.59 8.22
N GLU A 60 10.33 -3.82 9.48
CA GLU A 60 11.13 -4.99 9.84
C GLU A 60 10.28 -6.24 9.66
N GLN A 61 10.06 -6.65 8.40
CA GLN A 61 9.41 -7.92 8.14
C GLN A 61 10.35 -9.01 8.63
N PRO A 62 9.89 -9.96 9.47
CA PRO A 62 10.66 -11.14 9.78
C PRO A 62 10.98 -11.79 8.45
N ARG A 63 12.28 -11.80 8.12
CA ARG A 63 12.83 -12.44 6.94
C ARG A 63 12.32 -13.87 6.96
N GLU A 64 11.32 -14.19 6.12
CA GLU A 64 10.98 -15.58 5.84
C GLU A 64 12.22 -16.19 5.19
N ALA A 65 12.99 -16.89 6.01
CA ALA A 65 14.00 -17.81 5.55
C ALA A 65 13.26 -18.98 4.92
N VAL A 66 13.22 -18.98 3.58
CA VAL A 66 12.95 -20.18 2.77
C VAL A 66 14.27 -20.73 2.26
#